data_AF-A0A932TAP9-F1
#
_entry.id   AF-A0A932TAP9-F1
#
_cell.length_a   1.000
_cell.length_b   1.000
_cell.length_c   1.000
_cell.angle_alpha   90.00
_cell.angle_beta   90.00
_cell.angle_gamma   90.00
#
_symmetry.space_group_name_H-M   'P 1'
#
loop_
_entity.id
_entity.type
_entity.pdbx_description
1 polymer ?
#
loop_
_entity_poly.entity_id
_entity_poly.type
_entity_poly.pdbx_seq_one_letter_code
_entity_poly.pdbx_strand_id
1 'polypeptide(L)'
;MITIGELLSRVVLPPSNKDFVDKDFRIIYLKVAIEQIDVEKLGLSKQFDKLYSQGDFIFKFFNELNSEFKTIDELNTYDTYGFYAEHLAILKKIYENYVAVLDKNNLCDNITLPLEFSINKDFLSEFPNITIFYEGYFSLFEFKIINKISGLSLLNLHCSMNKFNKKNIELFKGIGLDLDVGFDYILDISNKKIIAKMAYLQNDLKYEVYEVPNRLIQIGMVKNSISKMIQNGISPSSIVLILPDEKFAKYIKSFDSEQYFNFAMGSDIKYSSVYKISHAINNYLNIDEPKYEARIEYFNIDKQYLQNEIRPKWKKLLCQDTFFELFDFVSKDETNNDLQKELFELRILLQNLLFGKEMDLKLTLKDGFKIFIKKLNKITIDDIKSGKITVMGILETRYTKYDGVIVVDFNDNIVPKKSVKDKFISSNVKKYSNLPTSIDRENLQKYYYKKLFDNAKEVYISYVTNKENTISR
;
A
#
# COMPACT_ATOMS: atom_id res chain seq x y z
N MET A 1 -12.08 17.88 -0.78
CA MET A 1 -11.61 16.94 -1.82
C MET A 1 -11.10 15.70 -1.09
N ILE A 2 -11.54 14.51 -1.47
CA ILE A 2 -11.13 13.24 -0.84
C ILE A 2 -10.52 12.32 -1.90
N THR A 3 -9.76 11.30 -1.49
CA THR A 3 -9.23 10.31 -2.44
C THR A 3 -10.35 9.41 -2.97
N ILE A 4 -10.14 8.78 -4.14
CA ILE A 4 -11.10 7.78 -4.66
C ILE A 4 -11.27 6.63 -3.67
N GLY A 5 -10.19 6.15 -3.04
CA GLY A 5 -10.27 5.09 -2.04
C GLY A 5 -11.14 5.48 -0.84
N GLU A 6 -11.04 6.74 -0.40
CA GLU A 6 -11.84 7.28 0.70
C GLU A 6 -13.32 7.46 0.30
N LEU A 7 -13.59 7.91 -0.93
CA LEU A 7 -14.94 7.92 -1.49
C LEU A 7 -15.54 6.51 -1.47
N LEU A 8 -14.82 5.52 -2.01
CA LEU A 8 -15.29 4.14 -2.07
C LEU A 8 -15.53 3.57 -0.66
N SER A 9 -14.68 3.88 0.32
CA SER A 9 -14.89 3.42 1.71
C SER A 9 -16.13 4.02 2.39
N ARG A 10 -16.59 5.20 1.96
CA ARG A 10 -17.80 5.84 2.50
C ARG A 10 -19.06 5.44 1.75
N VAL A 11 -18.91 5.15 0.45
CA VAL A 11 -20.02 4.77 -0.44
C VAL A 11 -20.36 3.29 -0.35
N VAL A 12 -19.37 2.42 -0.18
CA VAL A 12 -19.60 0.98 -0.15
C VAL A 12 -19.87 0.52 1.27
N LEU A 13 -21.05 -0.05 1.47
CA LEU A 13 -21.46 -0.65 2.73
C LEU A 13 -21.38 -2.18 2.62
N PRO A 14 -21.08 -2.87 3.74
CA PRO A 14 -21.11 -4.32 3.76
C PRO A 14 -22.56 -4.83 3.52
N PRO A 15 -22.73 -6.12 3.22
CA PRO A 15 -24.05 -6.76 3.21
C PRO A 15 -24.79 -6.54 4.54
N SER A 16 -26.13 -6.57 4.50
CA SER A 16 -26.96 -6.40 5.69
C SER A 16 -26.54 -7.38 6.81
N ASN A 17 -26.43 -6.88 8.04
CA ASN A 17 -26.02 -7.63 9.23
C ASN A 17 -24.56 -8.13 9.22
N LYS A 18 -23.67 -7.54 8.41
CA LYS A 18 -22.23 -7.81 8.47
C LYS A 18 -21.42 -6.55 8.74
N ASP A 19 -20.32 -6.70 9.48
CA ASP A 19 -19.33 -5.65 9.69
C ASP A 19 -18.05 -5.91 8.88
N PHE A 20 -17.30 -4.85 8.56
CA PHE A 20 -16.01 -5.02 7.91
C PHE A 20 -14.99 -5.65 8.86
N VAL A 21 -14.31 -6.70 8.39
CA VAL A 21 -13.15 -7.25 9.10
C VAL A 21 -12.02 -6.22 9.15
N ASP A 22 -11.44 -6.02 10.34
CA ASP A 22 -10.25 -5.19 10.45
C ASP A 22 -9.11 -5.79 9.61
N LYS A 23 -8.43 -4.94 8.82
CA LYS A 23 -7.37 -5.36 7.89
C LYS A 23 -6.21 -6.09 8.57
N ASP A 24 -6.02 -5.88 9.87
CA ASP A 24 -4.98 -6.55 10.65
C ASP A 24 -5.47 -7.86 11.30
N PHE A 25 -6.78 -8.14 11.26
CA PHE A 25 -7.44 -9.30 11.88
C PHE A 25 -7.78 -10.38 10.88
N ARG A 26 -7.91 -10.03 9.60
CA ARG A 26 -8.05 -10.99 8.51
C ARG A 26 -7.07 -12.15 8.61
N ILE A 27 -5.84 -11.90 9.06
CA ILE A 27 -4.80 -12.93 9.20
C ILE A 27 -5.16 -14.00 10.22
N ILE A 28 -5.93 -13.64 11.25
CA ILE A 28 -6.35 -14.54 12.31
C ILE A 28 -7.47 -15.43 11.80
N TYR A 29 -8.45 -14.86 11.09
CA TYR A 29 -9.48 -15.64 10.41
C TYR A 29 -8.89 -16.56 9.33
N LEU A 30 -7.85 -16.10 8.61
CA LEU A 30 -7.10 -16.94 7.69
C LEU A 30 -6.38 -18.09 8.41
N LYS A 31 -5.80 -17.88 9.59
CA LYS A 31 -5.19 -18.95 10.40
C LYS A 31 -6.21 -20.06 10.71
N VAL A 32 -7.43 -19.68 11.08
CA VAL A 32 -8.53 -20.63 11.31
C VAL A 32 -8.90 -21.35 10.01
N ALA A 33 -9.04 -20.60 8.91
CA ALA A 33 -9.42 -21.16 7.61
C ALA A 33 -8.43 -22.23 7.08
N ILE A 34 -7.13 -22.10 7.41
CA ILE A 34 -6.09 -23.04 6.95
C ILE A 34 -5.76 -24.15 7.94
N GLU A 35 -6.36 -24.19 9.13
CA GLU A 35 -5.97 -25.09 10.22
C GLU A 35 -5.97 -26.57 9.77
N GLN A 36 -7.00 -26.97 9.02
CA GLN A 36 -7.20 -28.33 8.52
C GLN A 36 -6.76 -28.53 7.05
N ILE A 37 -6.04 -27.56 6.47
CA ILE A 37 -5.57 -27.63 5.08
C ILE A 37 -4.06 -27.91 5.07
N ASP A 38 -3.58 -28.79 4.20
CA ASP A 38 -2.14 -28.86 3.91
C ASP A 38 -1.76 -27.72 2.96
N VAL A 39 -1.07 -26.71 3.52
CA VAL A 39 -0.67 -25.49 2.79
C VAL A 39 0.82 -25.49 2.44
N GLU A 40 1.57 -26.54 2.79
CA GLU A 40 3.03 -26.58 2.61
C GLU A 40 3.41 -26.54 1.13
N LYS A 41 2.58 -27.15 0.26
CA LYS A 41 2.73 -27.11 -1.20
C LYS A 41 2.65 -25.70 -1.78
N LEU A 42 1.92 -24.79 -1.14
CA LEU A 42 1.89 -23.37 -1.52
C LEU A 42 3.09 -22.56 -0.99
N GLY A 43 4.05 -23.22 -0.33
CA GLY A 43 5.15 -22.57 0.37
C GLY A 43 4.64 -21.67 1.51
N LEU A 44 3.59 -22.12 2.20
CA LEU A 44 2.97 -21.43 3.34
C LEU A 44 3.22 -22.22 4.62
N SER A 45 3.21 -21.52 5.76
CA SER A 45 3.31 -22.13 7.08
C SER A 45 2.09 -21.80 7.93
N LYS A 46 1.64 -22.77 8.74
CA LYS A 46 0.59 -22.57 9.75
C LYS A 46 1.09 -21.80 10.98
N GLN A 47 2.40 -21.66 11.16
CA GLN A 47 2.96 -20.88 12.26
C GLN A 47 2.63 -19.40 12.06
N PHE A 48 1.98 -18.78 13.06
CA PHE A 48 1.47 -17.40 12.97
C PHE A 48 2.53 -16.39 12.48
N ASP A 49 3.77 -16.54 12.94
CA ASP A 49 4.90 -15.70 12.57
C ASP A 49 5.16 -15.66 11.05
N LYS A 50 5.21 -16.86 10.45
CA LYS A 50 5.42 -17.04 9.01
C LYS A 50 4.15 -16.70 8.25
N LEU A 51 3.00 -17.19 8.72
CA LEU A 51 1.70 -16.97 8.10
C LEU A 51 1.42 -15.48 7.92
N TYR A 52 1.69 -14.65 8.92
CA TYR A 52 1.43 -13.22 8.79
C TYR A 52 2.24 -12.56 7.67
N SER A 53 3.54 -12.91 7.53
CA SER A 53 4.35 -12.39 6.43
C SER A 53 3.93 -12.92 5.05
N GLN A 54 3.33 -14.11 5.01
CA GLN A 54 2.98 -14.82 3.79
C GLN A 54 1.50 -14.62 3.37
N GLY A 55 0.62 -14.35 4.32
CA GLY A 55 -0.84 -14.28 4.14
C GLY A 55 -1.24 -13.13 3.23
N ASP A 56 -0.45 -12.06 3.19
CA ASP A 56 -0.64 -10.96 2.25
C ASP A 56 -0.65 -11.41 0.79
N PHE A 57 0.09 -12.46 0.43
CA PHE A 57 0.03 -13.01 -0.93
C PHE A 57 -1.35 -13.63 -1.20
N ILE A 58 -1.90 -14.38 -0.24
CA ILE A 58 -3.22 -15.02 -0.35
C ILE A 58 -4.31 -13.97 -0.52
N PHE A 59 -4.33 -12.99 0.37
CA PHE A 59 -5.35 -11.95 0.31
C PHE A 59 -5.23 -11.06 -0.93
N LYS A 60 -4.01 -10.77 -1.40
CA LYS A 60 -3.82 -10.04 -2.67
C LYS A 60 -4.34 -10.84 -3.85
N PHE A 61 -4.09 -12.15 -3.87
CA PHE A 61 -4.56 -13.04 -4.92
C PHE A 61 -6.10 -13.09 -4.97
N PHE A 62 -6.77 -13.30 -3.83
CA PHE A 62 -8.24 -13.32 -3.80
C PHE A 62 -8.86 -11.95 -4.09
N ASN A 63 -8.27 -10.86 -3.59
CA ASN A 63 -8.73 -9.51 -3.95
C ASN A 63 -8.62 -9.27 -5.46
N GLU A 64 -7.48 -9.63 -6.08
CA GLU A 64 -7.26 -9.46 -7.52
C GLU A 64 -8.32 -10.24 -8.32
N LEU A 65 -8.55 -11.51 -7.96
CA LEU A 65 -9.57 -12.35 -8.59
C LEU A 65 -10.97 -11.75 -8.48
N ASN A 66 -11.41 -11.45 -7.26
CA ASN A 66 -12.79 -11.01 -7.03
C ASN A 66 -13.04 -9.59 -7.55
N SER A 67 -12.03 -8.71 -7.52
CA SER A 67 -12.12 -7.35 -8.10
C SER A 67 -12.36 -7.37 -9.62
N GLU A 68 -11.96 -8.44 -10.29
CA GLU A 68 -12.16 -8.66 -11.72
C GLU A 68 -13.28 -9.68 -12.02
N PHE A 69 -14.05 -10.07 -10.99
CA PHE A 69 -15.13 -11.06 -11.07
C PHE A 69 -14.69 -12.41 -11.66
N LYS A 70 -13.51 -12.89 -11.26
CA LYS A 70 -12.94 -14.16 -11.71
C LYS A 70 -12.95 -15.21 -10.62
N THR A 71 -13.28 -16.44 -11.00
CA THR A 71 -13.27 -17.60 -10.10
C THR A 71 -11.98 -18.41 -10.23
N ILE A 72 -11.66 -19.20 -9.20
CA ILE A 72 -10.52 -20.14 -9.24
C ILE A 72 -10.77 -21.25 -10.27
N ASP A 73 -12.03 -21.65 -10.47
CA ASP A 73 -12.40 -22.65 -11.49
C ASP A 73 -12.13 -22.14 -12.91
N GLU A 74 -12.43 -20.86 -13.19
CA GLU A 74 -12.04 -20.23 -14.46
C GLU A 74 -10.53 -20.28 -14.68
N LEU A 75 -9.71 -19.98 -13.66
CA LEU A 75 -8.25 -20.03 -13.80
C LEU A 75 -7.75 -21.41 -14.22
N ASN A 76 -8.37 -22.47 -13.70
CA ASN A 76 -7.98 -23.85 -13.98
C ASN A 76 -8.18 -24.20 -15.47
N THR A 77 -9.12 -23.55 -16.16
CA THR A 77 -9.32 -23.75 -17.61
C THR A 77 -8.21 -23.14 -18.47
N TYR A 78 -7.49 -22.13 -17.95
CA TYR A 78 -6.38 -21.47 -18.63
C TYR A 78 -5.01 -22.05 -18.27
N ASP A 79 -4.95 -22.99 -17.33
CA ASP A 79 -3.76 -23.76 -17.00
C ASP A 79 -3.61 -24.95 -17.96
N THR A 80 -3.23 -24.65 -19.22
CA THR A 80 -3.18 -25.62 -20.33
C THR A 80 -2.36 -26.88 -20.02
N TYR A 81 -1.37 -26.78 -19.13
CA TYR A 81 -0.47 -27.87 -18.76
C TYR A 81 -0.76 -28.46 -17.37
N GLY A 82 -1.76 -27.95 -16.65
CA GLY A 82 -2.13 -28.41 -15.31
C GLY A 82 -1.04 -28.20 -14.26
N PHE A 83 -0.08 -27.28 -14.47
CA PHE A 83 1.05 -27.05 -13.55
C PHE A 83 0.61 -26.48 -12.20
N TYR A 84 -0.56 -25.85 -12.15
CA TYR A 84 -1.10 -25.15 -10.98
C TYR A 84 -2.37 -25.81 -10.42
N ALA A 85 -2.89 -26.88 -11.05
CA ALA A 85 -4.14 -27.52 -10.65
C ALA A 85 -4.21 -27.84 -9.14
N GLU A 86 -3.15 -28.41 -8.58
CA GLU A 86 -3.07 -28.70 -7.14
C GLU A 86 -3.02 -27.42 -6.28
N HIS A 87 -2.25 -26.41 -6.69
CA HIS A 87 -2.18 -25.13 -5.99
C HIS A 87 -3.54 -24.42 -5.99
N LEU A 88 -4.23 -24.40 -7.12
CA LEU A 88 -5.56 -23.81 -7.27
C LEU A 88 -6.59 -24.55 -6.43
N ALA A 89 -6.54 -25.88 -6.35
CA ALA A 89 -7.41 -26.66 -5.47
C ALA A 89 -7.22 -26.30 -3.98
N ILE A 90 -5.97 -26.16 -3.52
CA ILE A 90 -5.67 -25.72 -2.15
C ILE A 90 -6.20 -24.29 -1.93
N LEU A 91 -5.93 -23.37 -2.86
CA LEU A 91 -6.39 -21.98 -2.78
C LEU A 91 -7.92 -21.88 -2.74
N LYS A 92 -8.63 -22.73 -3.50
CA LYS A 92 -10.09 -22.82 -3.48
C LYS A 92 -10.60 -23.21 -2.11
N LYS A 93 -10.03 -24.26 -1.51
CA LYS A 93 -10.40 -24.71 -0.17
C LYS A 93 -10.10 -23.65 0.90
N ILE A 94 -8.97 -22.93 0.78
CA ILE A 94 -8.64 -21.80 1.67
C ILE A 94 -9.70 -20.71 1.54
N TYR A 95 -10.07 -20.34 0.32
CA TYR A 95 -11.07 -19.31 0.04
C TYR A 95 -12.42 -19.67 0.66
N GLU A 96 -12.94 -20.86 0.37
CA GLU A 96 -14.23 -21.36 0.90
C GLU A 96 -14.25 -21.37 2.42
N ASN A 97 -13.19 -21.90 3.05
CA ASN A 97 -13.08 -21.90 4.51
C ASN A 97 -13.00 -20.47 5.09
N TYR A 98 -12.27 -19.56 4.42
CA TYR A 98 -12.14 -18.19 4.87
C TYR A 98 -13.48 -17.45 4.83
N VAL A 99 -14.24 -17.59 3.75
CA VAL A 99 -15.58 -17.02 3.63
C VAL A 99 -16.51 -17.59 4.70
N ALA A 100 -16.51 -18.91 4.92
CA ALA A 100 -17.33 -19.54 5.95
C ALA A 100 -16.98 -19.07 7.37
N VAL A 101 -15.69 -18.85 7.65
CA VAL A 101 -15.23 -18.30 8.93
C VAL A 101 -15.73 -16.86 9.11
N LEU A 102 -15.67 -16.01 8.07
CA LEU A 102 -16.19 -14.64 8.14
C LEU A 102 -17.71 -14.63 8.35
N ASP A 103 -18.44 -15.46 7.61
CA ASP A 103 -19.90 -15.56 7.70
C ASP A 103 -20.36 -16.00 9.10
N LYS A 104 -19.67 -16.98 9.71
CA LYS A 104 -19.96 -17.42 11.08
C LYS A 104 -19.82 -16.29 12.12
N ASN A 105 -18.97 -15.30 11.84
CA ASN A 105 -18.72 -14.17 12.73
C ASN A 105 -19.45 -12.89 12.29
N ASN A 106 -20.38 -12.96 11.32
CA ASN A 106 -21.06 -11.79 10.75
C ASN A 106 -20.08 -10.74 10.18
N LEU A 107 -19.00 -11.18 9.54
CA LEU A 107 -17.98 -10.30 8.98
C LEU A 107 -17.94 -10.34 7.45
N CYS A 108 -17.45 -9.25 6.87
CA CYS A 108 -17.18 -9.09 5.43
C CYS A 108 -15.74 -8.59 5.22
N ASP A 109 -15.05 -9.11 4.22
CA ASP A 109 -13.73 -8.62 3.79
C ASP A 109 -13.87 -7.94 2.44
N ASN A 110 -12.96 -7.01 2.13
CA ASN A 110 -12.82 -6.44 0.78
C ASN A 110 -12.69 -7.52 -0.31
N ILE A 111 -12.19 -8.71 0.06
CA ILE A 111 -12.16 -9.86 -0.82
C ILE A 111 -13.56 -10.30 -1.25
N THR A 112 -14.52 -10.37 -0.33
CA THR A 112 -15.88 -10.86 -0.62
C THR A 112 -16.83 -9.75 -1.07
N LEU A 113 -16.46 -8.49 -0.85
CA LEU A 113 -17.26 -7.31 -1.19
C LEU A 113 -17.70 -7.22 -2.66
N PRO A 114 -16.91 -7.63 -3.67
CA PRO A 114 -17.39 -7.66 -5.06
C PRO A 114 -18.59 -8.56 -5.29
N LEU A 115 -18.76 -9.62 -4.47
CA LEU A 115 -19.86 -10.56 -4.59
C LEU A 115 -21.18 -9.93 -4.13
N GLU A 116 -21.14 -9.22 -3.01
CA GLU A 116 -22.32 -8.60 -2.41
C GLU A 116 -21.93 -7.32 -1.65
N PHE A 117 -22.60 -6.22 -2.00
CA PHE A 117 -22.43 -4.92 -1.34
C PHE A 117 -23.64 -4.02 -1.58
N SER A 118 -23.85 -3.07 -0.68
CA SER A 118 -24.85 -2.01 -0.84
C SER A 118 -24.17 -0.64 -1.01
N ILE A 119 -24.93 0.32 -1.55
CA ILE A 119 -24.47 1.70 -1.74
C ILE A 119 -25.08 2.56 -0.62
N ASN A 120 -24.25 3.34 0.04
CA ASN A 120 -24.65 4.34 1.01
C ASN A 120 -25.37 5.51 0.32
N LYS A 121 -26.68 5.37 0.14
CA LYS A 121 -27.51 6.38 -0.53
C LYS A 121 -27.59 7.68 0.27
N ASP A 122 -27.60 7.58 1.59
CA ASP A 122 -27.70 8.74 2.48
C ASP A 122 -26.47 9.63 2.31
N PHE A 123 -25.27 9.04 2.35
CA PHE A 123 -24.04 9.78 2.05
C PHE A 123 -24.05 10.41 0.65
N LEU A 124 -24.45 9.67 -0.39
CA LEU A 124 -24.46 10.20 -1.75
C LEU A 124 -25.48 11.33 -1.97
N SER A 125 -26.58 11.32 -1.21
CA SER A 125 -27.63 12.35 -1.32
C SER A 125 -27.14 13.75 -0.94
N GLU A 126 -26.10 13.84 -0.12
CA GLU A 126 -25.44 15.10 0.24
C GLU A 126 -24.60 15.68 -0.92
N PHE A 127 -24.27 14.88 -1.94
CA PHE A 127 -23.43 15.24 -3.06
C PHE A 127 -24.17 15.05 -4.40
N PRO A 128 -25.03 16.02 -4.81
CA PRO A 128 -25.79 15.91 -6.05
C PRO A 128 -24.91 15.93 -7.29
N ASN A 129 -23.72 16.54 -7.21
CA ASN A 129 -22.72 16.60 -8.27
C ASN A 129 -21.38 16.10 -7.72
N ILE A 130 -20.82 15.06 -8.36
CA ILE A 130 -19.54 14.47 -8.02
C ILE A 130 -18.61 14.60 -9.22
N THR A 131 -17.39 15.09 -8.99
CA THR A 131 -16.34 15.13 -10.02
C THR A 131 -15.15 14.29 -9.57
N ILE A 132 -14.80 13.29 -10.38
CA ILE A 132 -13.68 12.38 -10.12
C ILE A 132 -12.52 12.76 -11.03
N PHE A 133 -11.36 13.02 -10.43
CA PHE A 133 -10.09 13.15 -11.16
C PHE A 133 -9.39 11.81 -11.17
N TYR A 134 -9.50 11.11 -12.30
CA TYR A 134 -9.05 9.75 -12.43
C TYR A 134 -7.62 9.67 -12.99
N GLU A 135 -6.74 9.12 -12.18
CA GLU A 135 -5.37 8.79 -12.54
C GLU A 135 -5.06 7.35 -12.11
N GLY A 136 -5.06 6.43 -13.08
CA GLY A 136 -4.64 5.07 -12.85
C GLY A 136 -5.47 4.03 -13.61
N TYR A 137 -5.82 2.93 -12.95
CA TYR A 137 -6.72 1.88 -13.43
C TYR A 137 -7.85 1.65 -12.42
N PHE A 138 -9.09 1.53 -12.90
CA PHE A 138 -10.16 0.90 -12.14
C PHE A 138 -10.11 -0.60 -12.36
N SER A 139 -10.30 -1.37 -11.28
CA SER A 139 -10.80 -2.74 -11.40
C SER A 139 -12.24 -2.73 -11.92
N LEU A 140 -12.72 -3.86 -12.46
CA LEU A 140 -14.12 -4.00 -12.86
C LEU A 140 -15.07 -3.73 -11.69
N PHE A 141 -14.71 -4.13 -10.47
CA PHE A 141 -15.50 -3.86 -9.27
C PHE A 141 -15.59 -2.36 -8.96
N GLU A 142 -14.47 -1.63 -8.96
CA GLU A 142 -14.50 -0.18 -8.74
C GLU A 142 -15.34 0.51 -9.82
N PHE A 143 -15.18 0.12 -11.10
CA PHE A 143 -15.98 0.69 -12.18
C PHE A 143 -17.47 0.36 -12.05
N LYS A 144 -17.83 -0.81 -11.52
CA LYS A 144 -19.23 -1.15 -11.16
C LYS A 144 -19.78 -0.23 -10.07
N ILE A 145 -18.97 0.16 -9.08
CA ILE A 145 -19.37 1.13 -8.06
C ILE A 145 -19.57 2.51 -8.68
N ILE A 146 -18.63 2.96 -9.53
CA ILE A 146 -18.73 4.23 -10.27
C ILE A 146 -20.02 4.30 -11.08
N ASN A 147 -20.39 3.24 -11.80
CA ASN A 147 -21.65 3.16 -12.54
C ASN A 147 -22.89 3.15 -11.64
N LYS A 148 -22.81 2.59 -10.43
CA LYS A 148 -23.91 2.68 -9.45
C LYS A 148 -24.06 4.10 -8.91
N ILE A 149 -22.95 4.80 -8.63
CA ILE A 149 -22.94 6.20 -8.17
C ILE A 149 -23.59 7.10 -9.23
N SER A 150 -23.24 6.91 -10.50
CA SER A 150 -23.74 7.75 -11.60
C SER A 150 -25.26 7.66 -11.82
N GLY A 151 -25.91 6.61 -11.31
CA GLY A 151 -27.37 6.47 -11.29
C GLY A 151 -28.06 7.17 -10.12
N LEU A 152 -27.31 7.68 -9.14
CA LEU A 152 -27.83 8.33 -7.93
C LEU A 152 -27.45 9.82 -7.85
N SER A 153 -26.26 10.18 -8.33
CA SER A 153 -25.75 11.55 -8.38
C SER A 153 -25.19 11.85 -9.78
N LEU A 154 -25.20 13.12 -10.19
CA LEU A 154 -24.55 13.53 -11.44
C LEU A 154 -23.04 13.33 -11.30
N LEU A 155 -22.45 12.50 -12.14
CA LEU A 155 -21.06 12.09 -12.04
C LEU A 155 -20.25 12.50 -13.27
N ASN A 156 -19.30 13.41 -13.05
CA ASN A 156 -18.30 13.79 -14.03
C ASN A 156 -16.96 13.11 -13.73
N LEU A 157 -16.23 12.76 -14.78
CA LEU A 157 -14.92 12.11 -14.67
C LEU A 157 -13.90 12.78 -15.60
N HIS A 158 -12.78 13.20 -15.01
CA HIS A 158 -11.62 13.73 -15.72
C HIS A 158 -10.59 12.63 -15.87
N CYS A 159 -10.15 12.35 -17.10
CA CYS A 159 -9.15 11.31 -17.35
C CYS A 159 -8.25 11.62 -18.54
N SER A 160 -7.02 11.13 -18.48
CA SER A 160 -6.02 11.24 -19.57
C SER A 160 -5.78 9.88 -20.18
N MET A 161 -5.91 9.73 -21.50
CA MET A 161 -5.65 8.46 -22.21
C MET A 161 -4.32 8.50 -22.96
N ASN A 162 -3.37 7.65 -22.57
CA ASN A 162 -2.07 7.51 -23.23
C ASN A 162 -1.76 6.05 -23.58
N LYS A 163 -0.59 5.84 -24.22
CA LYS A 163 -0.18 4.50 -24.69
C LYS A 163 -0.03 3.46 -23.56
N PHE A 164 0.11 3.90 -22.31
CA PHE A 164 0.32 3.03 -21.18
C PHE A 164 -0.99 2.60 -20.53
N ASN A 165 -2.07 3.39 -20.55
CA ASN A 165 -3.32 3.07 -19.84
C ASN A 165 -4.47 2.53 -20.72
N LYS A 166 -4.12 1.88 -21.84
CA LYS A 166 -5.09 1.37 -22.83
C LYS A 166 -6.18 0.44 -22.27
N LYS A 167 -5.89 -0.38 -21.25
CA LYS A 167 -6.89 -1.29 -20.63
C LYS A 167 -8.13 -0.53 -20.13
N ASN A 168 -7.99 0.73 -19.74
CA ASN A 168 -9.12 1.56 -19.32
C ASN A 168 -10.05 1.96 -20.47
N ILE A 169 -9.52 2.12 -21.69
CA ILE A 169 -10.31 2.52 -22.85
C ILE A 169 -11.43 1.49 -23.07
N GLU A 170 -11.14 0.20 -22.85
CA GLU A 170 -12.13 -0.88 -22.97
C GLU A 170 -13.27 -0.76 -21.93
N LEU A 171 -12.97 -0.32 -20.69
CA LEU A 171 -13.98 -0.09 -19.66
C LEU A 171 -14.97 1.01 -20.08
N PHE A 172 -14.44 2.15 -20.56
CA PHE A 172 -15.27 3.26 -21.02
C PHE A 172 -16.04 2.92 -22.29
N LYS A 173 -15.43 2.14 -23.20
CA LYS A 173 -16.11 1.62 -24.39
C LYS A 173 -17.31 0.75 -24.01
N GLY A 174 -17.22 -0.02 -22.93
CA GLY A 174 -18.33 -0.82 -22.39
C GLY A 174 -19.56 -0.02 -21.97
N ILE A 175 -19.42 1.28 -21.69
CA ILE A 175 -20.54 2.21 -21.42
C ILE A 175 -20.85 3.15 -22.59
N GLY A 176 -20.27 2.90 -23.77
CA GLY A 176 -20.52 3.68 -25.00
C GLY A 176 -19.66 4.92 -25.16
N LEU A 177 -18.58 5.06 -24.39
CA LEU A 177 -17.63 6.17 -24.48
C LEU A 177 -16.34 5.71 -25.17
N ASP A 178 -16.15 6.08 -26.43
CA ASP A 178 -14.93 5.75 -27.18
C ASP A 178 -13.86 6.82 -26.95
N LEU A 179 -12.71 6.42 -26.40
CA LEU A 179 -11.64 7.32 -26.00
C LEU A 179 -10.36 7.01 -26.78
N ASP A 180 -9.77 8.05 -27.36
CA ASP A 180 -8.54 7.98 -28.13
C ASP A 180 -7.32 8.24 -27.26
N VAL A 181 -6.22 7.58 -27.62
CA VAL A 181 -4.90 7.84 -27.04
C VAL A 181 -4.40 9.22 -27.48
N GLY A 182 -3.79 9.97 -26.55
CA GLY A 182 -3.21 11.30 -26.80
C GLY A 182 -4.11 12.46 -26.36
N PHE A 183 -5.20 12.17 -25.64
CA PHE A 183 -6.19 13.17 -25.25
C PHE A 183 -6.51 13.14 -23.75
N ASP A 184 -6.83 14.32 -23.23
CA ASP A 184 -7.50 14.54 -21.96
C ASP A 184 -9.01 14.69 -22.19
N TYR A 185 -9.79 14.09 -21.31
CA TYR A 185 -11.24 14.02 -21.41
C TYR A 185 -11.93 14.55 -20.16
N ILE A 186 -13.08 15.18 -20.37
CA ILE A 186 -14.12 15.39 -19.36
C ILE A 186 -15.32 14.57 -19.81
N LEU A 187 -15.72 13.60 -18.99
CA LEU A 187 -16.78 12.65 -19.28
C LEU A 187 -17.95 12.88 -18.33
N ASP A 188 -19.17 12.88 -18.85
CA ASP A 188 -20.40 12.73 -18.09
C ASP A 188 -20.73 11.24 -18.02
N ILE A 189 -20.46 10.61 -16.88
CA ILE A 189 -20.68 9.17 -16.69
C ILE A 189 -22.18 8.89 -16.56
N SER A 190 -22.93 9.78 -15.90
CA SER A 190 -24.38 9.63 -15.69
C SER A 190 -25.15 9.64 -17.01
N ASN A 191 -24.81 10.58 -17.90
CA ASN A 191 -25.46 10.71 -19.21
C ASN A 191 -24.73 10.00 -20.34
N LYS A 192 -23.58 9.36 -20.06
CA LYS A 192 -22.73 8.64 -21.03
C LYS A 192 -22.32 9.54 -22.20
N LYS A 193 -21.78 10.72 -21.91
CA LYS A 193 -21.34 11.70 -22.92
C LYS A 193 -19.90 12.14 -22.71
N ILE A 194 -19.22 12.43 -23.82
CA ILE A 194 -17.95 13.15 -23.79
C ILE A 194 -18.29 14.65 -23.77
N ILE A 195 -17.99 15.33 -22.66
CA ILE A 195 -18.18 16.77 -22.51
C ILE A 195 -17.06 17.52 -23.23
N ALA A 196 -15.81 17.08 -23.04
CA ALA A 196 -14.64 17.68 -23.65
C ALA A 196 -13.61 16.63 -24.04
N LYS A 197 -12.89 16.90 -25.13
CA LYS A 197 -11.74 16.15 -25.64
C LYS A 197 -10.64 17.15 -26.02
N MET A 198 -9.51 17.09 -25.34
CA MET A 198 -8.40 18.04 -25.48
C MET A 198 -7.13 17.26 -25.86
N ALA A 199 -6.45 17.64 -26.93
CA ALA A 199 -5.18 17.02 -27.27
C ALA A 199 -4.12 17.39 -26.22
N TYR A 200 -3.17 16.50 -25.95
CA TYR A 200 -2.05 16.81 -25.07
C TYR A 200 -1.28 18.03 -25.58
N LEU A 201 -1.01 18.96 -24.66
CA LEU A 201 -0.07 20.05 -24.91
C LEU A 201 1.33 19.45 -24.91
N GLN A 202 2.02 19.52 -26.04
CA GLN A 202 3.45 19.28 -26.08
C GLN A 202 4.15 20.52 -25.55
N ASN A 203 4.66 20.44 -24.33
CA ASN A 203 5.58 21.44 -23.81
C ASN A 203 7.00 21.14 -24.31
N ASP A 204 7.78 22.18 -24.62
CA ASP A 204 9.20 22.06 -24.87
C ASP A 204 9.92 21.67 -23.57
N LEU A 205 9.99 20.37 -23.33
CA LEU A 205 10.60 19.79 -22.15
C LEU A 205 12.13 19.92 -22.23
N LYS A 206 12.72 20.73 -21.35
CA LYS A 206 14.17 20.71 -21.14
C LYS A 206 14.50 19.57 -20.18
N TYR A 207 15.42 18.69 -20.55
CA TYR A 207 15.86 17.63 -19.67
C TYR A 207 17.37 17.43 -19.67
N GLU A 208 17.91 17.05 -18.51
CA GLU A 208 19.30 16.61 -18.34
C GLU A 208 19.32 15.26 -17.62
N VAL A 209 20.21 14.37 -18.05
CA VAL A 209 20.40 13.06 -17.42
C VAL A 209 21.83 12.96 -16.90
N TYR A 210 21.97 12.60 -15.63
CA TYR A 210 23.23 12.44 -14.92
C TYR A 210 23.53 10.99 -14.64
N GLU A 211 24.72 10.59 -15.07
CA GLU A 211 25.34 9.36 -14.63
C GLU A 211 26.17 9.63 -13.37
N VAL A 212 25.97 8.82 -12.32
CA VAL A 212 26.79 8.91 -11.10
C VAL A 212 27.36 7.54 -10.70
N PRO A 213 28.54 7.50 -10.07
CA PRO A 213 29.17 6.22 -9.75
C PRO A 213 28.63 5.58 -8.46
N ASN A 214 27.94 6.35 -7.61
CA ASN A 214 27.27 5.81 -6.43
C ASN A 214 26.03 6.63 -6.03
N ARG A 215 25.19 6.01 -5.21
CA ARG A 215 23.89 6.55 -4.80
C ARG A 215 23.99 7.88 -4.05
N LEU A 216 25.02 8.09 -3.22
CA LEU A 216 25.18 9.30 -2.39
C LEU A 216 25.54 10.53 -3.23
N ILE A 217 26.25 10.37 -4.34
CA ILE A 217 26.62 11.49 -5.23
C ILE A 217 25.38 12.16 -5.84
N GLN A 218 24.26 11.43 -5.96
CA GLN A 218 23.00 12.02 -6.43
C GLN A 218 22.54 13.19 -5.55
N ILE A 219 22.93 13.26 -4.28
CA ILE A 219 22.60 14.40 -3.40
C ILE A 219 23.22 15.69 -3.95
N GLY A 220 24.47 15.63 -4.40
CA GLY A 220 25.15 16.76 -5.04
C GLY A 220 24.46 17.17 -6.35
N MET A 221 24.06 16.18 -7.16
CA MET A 221 23.27 16.42 -8.38
C MET A 221 21.94 17.12 -8.05
N VAL A 222 21.20 16.63 -7.05
CA VAL A 222 19.92 17.21 -6.63
C VAL A 222 20.10 18.68 -6.26
N LYS A 223 21.08 19.01 -5.39
CA LYS A 223 21.35 20.40 -4.99
C LYS A 223 21.74 21.29 -6.19
N ASN A 224 22.56 20.78 -7.11
CA ASN A 224 22.95 21.50 -8.32
C ASN A 224 21.75 21.75 -9.26
N SER A 225 20.91 20.74 -9.48
CA SER A 225 19.71 20.84 -10.31
C SER A 225 18.70 21.83 -9.74
N ILE A 226 18.50 21.85 -8.42
CA ILE A 226 17.69 22.86 -7.74
C ILE A 226 18.24 24.26 -8.03
N SER A 227 19.56 24.46 -7.90
CA SER A 227 20.19 25.76 -8.16
C SER A 227 19.98 26.22 -9.61
N LYS A 228 20.18 25.32 -10.59
CA LYS A 228 19.92 25.59 -12.01
C LYS A 228 18.46 25.97 -12.28
N MET A 229 17.50 25.20 -11.76
CA MET A 229 16.07 25.49 -11.92
C MET A 229 15.70 26.87 -11.38
N ILE A 230 16.20 27.22 -10.20
CA ILE A 230 15.94 28.54 -9.58
C ILE A 230 16.57 29.66 -10.42
N GLN A 231 17.79 29.47 -10.93
CA GLN A 231 18.44 30.43 -11.83
C GLN A 231 17.66 30.60 -13.15
N ASN A 232 17.01 29.55 -13.63
CA ASN A 232 16.13 29.58 -14.79
C ASN A 232 14.72 30.12 -14.50
N GLY A 233 14.45 30.58 -13.27
CA GLY A 233 13.20 31.24 -12.88
C GLY A 233 12.10 30.31 -12.36
N ILE A 234 12.39 29.04 -12.08
CA ILE A 234 11.43 28.12 -11.45
C ILE A 234 11.33 28.43 -9.95
N SER A 235 10.11 28.62 -9.45
CA SER A 235 9.87 28.84 -8.02
C SER A 235 10.24 27.60 -7.20
N PRO A 236 10.94 27.71 -6.05
CA PRO A 236 11.25 26.56 -5.20
C PRO A 236 10.04 25.70 -4.83
N SER A 237 8.86 26.32 -4.62
CA SER A 237 7.61 25.61 -4.30
C SER A 237 7.00 24.83 -5.46
N SER A 238 7.51 25.04 -6.68
CA SER A 238 7.14 24.33 -7.90
C SER A 238 8.16 23.26 -8.30
N ILE A 239 9.15 22.99 -7.43
CA ILE A 239 10.14 21.94 -7.61
C ILE A 239 9.76 20.72 -6.77
N VAL A 240 9.83 19.53 -7.38
CA VAL A 240 9.67 18.24 -6.69
C VAL A 240 10.88 17.34 -6.89
N LEU A 241 11.31 16.71 -5.80
CA LEU A 241 12.26 15.60 -5.80
C LEU A 241 11.51 14.28 -5.65
N ILE A 242 11.58 13.45 -6.69
CA ILE A 242 10.97 12.12 -6.73
C ILE A 242 11.99 11.09 -6.28
N LEU A 243 11.56 10.28 -5.29
CA LEU A 243 12.31 9.16 -4.74
C LEU A 243 11.65 7.84 -5.16
N PRO A 244 12.15 7.15 -6.21
CA PRO A 244 11.63 5.84 -6.57
C PRO A 244 11.82 4.77 -5.49
N ASP A 245 12.91 4.87 -4.72
CA ASP A 245 13.11 4.17 -3.45
C ASP A 245 13.14 5.19 -2.30
N GLU A 246 12.02 5.29 -1.59
CA GLU A 246 11.78 6.23 -0.48
C GLU A 246 12.80 6.13 0.65
N LYS A 247 13.50 5.00 0.78
CA LYS A 247 14.62 4.85 1.72
C LYS A 247 15.72 5.89 1.49
N PHE A 248 15.81 6.47 0.29
CA PHE A 248 16.75 7.56 0.00
C PHE A 248 16.48 8.82 0.82
N ALA A 249 15.24 9.03 1.28
CA ALA A 249 14.84 10.19 2.07
C ALA A 249 15.73 10.36 3.32
N LYS A 250 16.16 9.25 3.95
CA LYS A 250 17.09 9.29 5.09
C LYS A 250 18.41 9.98 4.73
N TYR A 251 18.98 9.67 3.57
CA TYR A 251 20.23 10.29 3.15
C TYR A 251 20.01 11.76 2.83
N ILE A 252 18.95 12.13 2.09
CA ILE A 252 18.63 13.54 1.84
C ILE A 252 18.49 14.32 3.16
N LYS A 253 17.74 13.79 4.15
CA LYS A 253 17.59 14.41 5.48
C LYS A 253 18.94 14.62 6.20
N SER A 254 19.88 13.68 6.08
CA SER A 254 21.21 13.81 6.71
C SER A 254 22.09 14.89 6.06
N PHE A 255 21.79 15.30 4.83
CA PHE A 255 22.54 16.32 4.08
C PHE A 255 21.73 17.61 3.82
N ASP A 256 20.58 17.77 4.49
CA ASP A 256 19.69 18.94 4.43
C ASP A 256 19.94 19.88 5.63
N SER A 257 21.18 20.34 5.78
CA SER A 257 21.55 21.33 6.80
C SER A 257 20.82 22.67 6.61
N GLU A 258 20.44 22.95 5.37
CA GLU A 258 19.86 24.21 4.93
C GLU A 258 18.33 24.22 4.96
N GLN A 259 17.71 23.07 5.27
CA GLN A 259 16.25 22.89 5.44
C GLN A 259 15.45 23.27 4.19
N TYR A 260 15.92 22.86 3.01
CA TYR A 260 15.24 23.13 1.75
C TYR A 260 14.02 22.25 1.52
N PHE A 261 14.02 21.05 2.11
CA PHE A 261 13.11 19.98 1.75
C PHE A 261 11.92 19.87 2.70
N ASN A 262 10.73 19.69 2.10
CA ASN A 262 9.52 19.25 2.78
C ASN A 262 9.24 17.80 2.37
N PHE A 263 9.33 16.88 3.32
CA PHE A 263 9.14 15.46 3.07
C PHE A 263 7.67 15.11 3.23
N ALA A 264 6.99 14.77 2.13
CA ALA A 264 5.61 14.30 2.16
C ALA A 264 5.46 12.92 2.84
N MET A 265 6.58 12.28 3.13
CA MET A 265 6.67 10.96 3.76
C MET A 265 7.02 11.17 5.23
N GLY A 266 6.08 10.85 6.13
CA GLY A 266 6.28 10.93 7.57
C GLY A 266 7.55 10.20 8.05
N SER A 267 7.99 10.52 9.26
CA SER A 267 9.13 9.88 9.91
C SER A 267 8.75 8.53 10.50
N ASP A 268 9.53 7.49 10.17
CA ASP A 268 9.42 6.17 10.79
C ASP A 268 9.89 6.22 12.25
N ILE A 269 9.14 5.57 13.14
CA ILE A 269 9.41 5.52 14.58
C ILE A 269 10.50 4.52 14.98
N LYS A 270 11.21 3.89 14.03
CA LYS A 270 12.32 2.94 14.28
C LYS A 270 13.36 3.36 15.32
N TYR A 271 13.52 4.67 15.55
CA TYR A 271 14.48 5.21 16.51
C TYR A 271 13.88 5.47 17.90
N SER A 272 12.57 5.38 18.04
CA SER A 272 11.86 5.60 19.30
C SER A 272 12.19 4.53 20.34
N SER A 273 12.03 4.84 21.62
CA SER A 273 12.34 3.91 22.71
C SER A 273 11.37 2.71 22.66
N VAL A 274 10.07 2.98 22.50
CA VAL A 274 9.03 1.95 22.40
C VAL A 274 9.32 0.96 21.27
N TYR A 275 9.79 1.43 20.11
CA TYR A 275 10.12 0.56 18.99
C TYR A 275 11.30 -0.36 19.36
N LYS A 276 12.42 0.23 19.78
CA LYS A 276 13.64 -0.51 20.10
C LYS A 276 13.41 -1.56 21.19
N ILE A 277 12.73 -1.16 22.27
CA ILE A 277 12.43 -2.01 23.42
C ILE A 277 11.50 -3.16 23.01
N SER A 278 10.42 -2.87 22.29
CA SER A 278 9.46 -3.90 21.85
C SER A 278 10.13 -4.97 20.97
N HIS A 279 10.96 -4.55 20.02
CA HIS A 279 11.71 -5.49 19.16
C HIS A 279 12.78 -6.26 19.94
N ALA A 280 13.45 -5.63 20.91
CA ALA A 280 14.43 -6.31 21.77
C ALA A 280 13.77 -7.43 22.59
N ILE A 281 12.67 -7.13 23.28
CA ILE A 281 11.91 -8.10 24.09
C ILE A 281 11.39 -9.24 23.22
N ASN A 282 10.77 -8.93 22.07
CA ASN A 282 10.25 -9.98 21.19
C ASN A 282 11.35 -10.91 20.69
N ASN A 283 12.54 -10.40 20.38
CA ASN A 283 13.66 -11.25 19.96
C ASN A 283 14.17 -12.11 21.13
N TYR A 284 14.41 -11.50 22.30
CA TYR A 284 14.88 -12.19 23.50
C TYR A 284 13.96 -13.34 23.94
N LEU A 285 12.64 -13.15 23.87
CA LEU A 285 11.67 -14.17 24.27
C LEU A 285 11.46 -15.28 23.22
N ASN A 286 11.90 -15.08 21.98
CA ASN A 286 11.68 -16.03 20.88
C ASN A 286 12.95 -16.75 20.41
N ILE A 287 14.13 -16.14 20.57
CA ILE A 287 15.39 -16.63 20.03
C ILE A 287 16.42 -16.67 21.16
N ASP A 288 16.91 -17.87 21.44
CA ASP A 288 17.91 -18.11 22.47
C ASP A 288 19.32 -17.87 21.90
N GLU A 289 19.71 -16.60 21.81
CA GLU A 289 21.04 -16.20 21.37
C GLU A 289 21.62 -15.09 22.26
N PRO A 290 22.93 -15.15 22.63
CA PRO A 290 23.57 -14.17 23.52
C PRO A 290 23.45 -12.72 23.05
N LYS A 291 23.40 -12.49 21.74
CA LYS A 291 23.26 -11.14 21.16
C LYS A 291 21.94 -10.45 21.54
N TYR A 292 20.89 -11.20 21.84
CA TYR A 292 19.60 -10.63 22.25
C TYR A 292 19.57 -10.31 23.74
N GLU A 293 20.24 -11.13 24.55
CA GLU A 293 20.46 -10.85 25.97
C GLU A 293 21.29 -9.57 26.17
N ALA A 294 22.38 -9.42 25.41
CA ALA A 294 23.19 -8.20 25.41
C ALA A 294 22.39 -6.94 25.01
N ARG A 295 21.37 -7.08 24.16
CA ARG A 295 20.47 -5.96 23.82
C ARG A 295 19.52 -5.58 24.94
N ILE A 296 19.06 -6.54 25.74
CA ILE A 296 18.25 -6.27 26.94
C ILE A 296 19.06 -5.42 27.92
N GLU A 297 20.33 -5.78 28.13
CA GLU A 297 21.26 -5.04 28.99
C GLU A 297 21.59 -3.66 28.42
N TYR A 298 21.90 -3.56 27.12
CA TYR A 298 22.20 -2.29 26.46
C TYR A 298 21.06 -1.26 26.57
N PHE A 299 19.81 -1.71 26.52
CA PHE A 299 18.63 -0.86 26.67
C PHE A 299 18.17 -0.70 28.13
N ASN A 300 18.92 -1.22 29.12
CA ASN A 300 18.56 -1.22 30.54
C ASN A 300 17.15 -1.78 30.81
N ILE A 301 16.74 -2.80 30.05
CA ILE A 301 15.44 -3.44 30.21
C ILE A 301 15.49 -4.38 31.41
N ASP A 302 14.46 -4.33 32.29
CA ASP A 302 14.37 -5.19 33.47
C ASP A 302 14.26 -6.68 33.07
N LYS A 303 15.42 -7.35 33.10
CA LYS A 303 15.56 -8.77 32.76
C LYS A 303 14.84 -9.68 33.75
N GLN A 304 14.79 -9.32 35.03
CA GLN A 304 14.13 -10.13 36.05
C GLN A 304 12.63 -10.14 35.85
N TYR A 305 12.03 -8.98 35.59
CA TYR A 305 10.62 -8.88 35.20
C TYR A 305 10.31 -9.74 33.95
N LEU A 306 11.13 -9.64 32.90
CA LEU A 306 10.91 -10.42 31.68
C LEU A 306 10.99 -11.94 31.94
N GLN A 307 11.94 -12.39 32.77
CA GLN A 307 12.12 -13.81 33.06
C GLN A 307 11.04 -14.38 33.98
N ASN A 308 10.63 -13.62 35.00
CA ASN A 308 9.73 -14.12 36.04
C ASN A 308 8.26 -13.92 35.66
N GLU A 309 7.90 -12.77 35.08
CA GLU A 309 6.50 -12.41 34.83
C GLU A 309 6.05 -12.73 33.41
N ILE A 310 6.88 -12.42 32.41
CA ILE A 310 6.48 -12.48 31.00
C ILE A 310 6.79 -13.84 30.37
N ARG A 311 8.01 -14.36 30.53
CA ARG A 311 8.46 -15.61 29.87
C ARG A 311 7.56 -16.82 30.18
N PRO A 312 7.05 -17.03 31.41
CA PRO A 312 6.14 -18.15 31.71
C PRO A 312 4.75 -18.02 31.06
N LYS A 313 4.33 -16.79 30.76
CA LYS A 313 3.03 -16.47 30.14
C LYS A 313 3.14 -16.35 28.61
N TRP A 314 4.35 -16.21 28.06
CA TRP A 314 4.61 -15.88 26.65
C TRP A 314 3.90 -16.78 25.62
N LYS A 315 3.87 -18.10 25.85
CA LYS A 315 3.21 -19.08 24.96
C LYS A 315 1.84 -19.52 25.46
N LYS A 316 1.34 -18.95 26.56
CA LYS A 316 0.01 -19.25 27.11
C LYS A 316 -1.05 -18.40 26.41
N LEU A 317 -2.32 -18.77 26.62
CA LEU A 317 -3.47 -18.03 26.11
C LEU A 317 -3.36 -16.55 26.50
N LEU A 318 -3.67 -15.67 25.53
CA LEU A 318 -3.65 -14.23 25.68
C LEU A 318 -4.57 -13.81 26.83
N CYS A 319 -4.03 -13.02 27.77
CA CYS A 319 -4.74 -12.45 28.91
C CYS A 319 -4.62 -10.93 28.84
N GLN A 320 -5.73 -10.23 29.08
CA GLN A 320 -5.82 -8.77 28.95
C GLN A 320 -4.82 -8.06 29.85
N ASP A 321 -4.78 -8.41 31.13
CA ASP A 321 -3.95 -7.73 32.12
C ASP A 321 -2.46 -7.86 31.77
N THR A 322 -1.99 -9.09 31.56
CA THR A 322 -0.59 -9.34 31.18
C THR A 322 -0.20 -8.69 29.86
N PHE A 323 -1.11 -8.62 28.89
CA PHE A 323 -0.84 -7.95 27.63
C PHE A 323 -0.64 -6.44 27.81
N PHE A 324 -1.53 -5.78 28.55
CA PHE A 324 -1.44 -4.34 28.76
C PHE A 324 -0.33 -3.95 29.74
N GLU A 325 -0.02 -4.78 30.73
CA GLU A 325 1.21 -4.61 31.54
C GLU A 325 2.46 -4.58 30.66
N LEU A 326 2.57 -5.51 29.71
CA LEU A 326 3.69 -5.54 28.78
C LEU A 326 3.67 -4.35 27.81
N PHE A 327 2.49 -3.93 27.33
CA PHE A 327 2.34 -2.75 26.49
C PHE A 327 2.79 -1.47 27.21
N ASP A 328 2.33 -1.29 28.45
CA ASP A 328 2.67 -0.12 29.27
C ASP A 328 4.17 -0.15 29.62
N PHE A 329 4.72 -1.33 29.91
CA PHE A 329 6.15 -1.51 30.17
C PHE A 329 7.04 -1.05 29.01
N VAL A 330 6.68 -1.38 27.76
CA VAL A 330 7.47 -0.96 26.59
C VAL A 330 7.25 0.50 26.20
N SER A 331 6.15 1.09 26.63
CA SER A 331 5.75 2.46 26.25
C SER A 331 6.17 3.52 27.28
N LYS A 332 6.53 3.12 28.50
CA LYS A 332 6.77 4.01 29.66
C LYS A 332 7.81 5.12 29.42
N ASP A 333 8.84 4.83 28.63
CA ASP A 333 9.99 5.74 28.40
C ASP A 333 9.89 6.48 27.06
N GLU A 334 8.72 6.49 26.41
CA GLU A 334 8.52 7.26 25.17
C GLU A 334 8.33 8.75 25.49
N THR A 335 9.13 9.61 24.86
CA THR A 335 9.15 11.06 25.13
C THR A 335 8.50 11.89 24.03
N ASN A 336 8.28 11.34 22.84
CA ASN A 336 7.66 12.05 21.74
C ASN A 336 6.14 12.16 21.95
N ASN A 337 5.63 13.39 22.13
CA ASN A 337 4.21 13.65 22.41
C ASN A 337 3.25 13.15 21.33
N ASP A 338 3.63 13.22 20.05
CA ASP A 338 2.78 12.75 18.96
C ASP A 338 2.74 11.21 18.94
N LEU A 339 3.88 10.56 19.20
CA LEU A 339 3.91 9.11 19.37
C LEU A 339 3.12 8.65 20.60
N GLN A 340 3.13 9.40 21.70
CA GLN A 340 2.31 9.08 22.88
C GLN A 340 0.81 9.10 22.57
N LYS A 341 0.33 10.05 21.77
CA LYS A 341 -1.06 10.10 21.30
C LYS A 341 -1.39 8.89 20.44
N GLU A 342 -0.54 8.58 19.47
CA GLU A 342 -0.70 7.40 18.60
C GLU A 342 -0.69 6.09 19.41
N LEU A 343 0.16 5.97 20.44
CA LEU A 343 0.19 4.82 21.35
C LEU A 343 -1.10 4.71 22.17
N PHE A 344 -1.67 5.83 22.62
CA PHE A 344 -2.94 5.84 23.34
C PHE A 344 -4.09 5.35 22.45
N GLU A 345 -4.18 5.86 21.22
CA GLU A 345 -5.17 5.38 20.24
C GLU A 345 -4.96 3.90 19.90
N LEU A 346 -3.70 3.48 19.72
CA LEU A 346 -3.34 2.08 19.49
C LEU A 346 -3.73 1.19 20.67
N ARG A 347 -3.60 1.66 21.92
CA ARG A 347 -4.01 0.91 23.11
C ARG A 347 -5.50 0.64 23.11
N ILE A 348 -6.32 1.67 22.86
CA ILE A 348 -7.79 1.55 22.75
C ILE A 348 -8.16 0.60 21.62
N LEU A 349 -7.53 0.78 20.46
CA LEU A 349 -7.72 -0.10 19.32
C LEU A 349 -7.44 -1.54 19.74
N LEU A 350 -6.25 -1.86 20.26
CA LEU A 350 -5.87 -3.22 20.66
C LEU A 350 -6.78 -3.81 21.75
N GLN A 351 -7.35 -2.98 22.64
CA GLN A 351 -8.28 -3.44 23.67
C GLN A 351 -9.57 -3.97 23.05
N ASN A 352 -10.21 -3.17 22.19
CA ASN A 352 -11.44 -3.57 21.50
C ASN A 352 -11.20 -4.77 20.58
N LEU A 353 -9.99 -4.83 20.03
CA LEU A 353 -9.62 -5.69 18.94
C LEU A 353 -9.12 -7.08 19.38
N LEU A 354 -8.35 -7.16 20.47
CA LEU A 354 -7.86 -8.44 20.99
C LEU A 354 -8.79 -9.06 22.04
N PHE A 355 -9.64 -8.24 22.67
CA PHE A 355 -10.48 -8.64 23.81
C PHE A 355 -11.96 -8.27 23.61
N GLY A 356 -12.36 -7.95 22.37
CA GLY A 356 -13.74 -7.70 21.99
C GLY A 356 -14.61 -8.96 22.07
N LYS A 357 -15.92 -8.77 22.23
CA LYS A 357 -16.93 -9.83 22.49
C LYS A 357 -17.11 -10.87 21.37
N GLU A 358 -16.52 -10.65 20.19
CA GLU A 358 -16.78 -11.44 18.98
C GLU A 358 -15.64 -12.39 18.60
N MET A 359 -14.58 -12.48 19.39
CA MET A 359 -13.42 -13.31 19.06
C MET A 359 -13.30 -14.56 19.96
N ASP A 360 -13.76 -15.72 19.47
CA ASP A 360 -13.37 -17.04 20.00
C ASP A 360 -12.04 -17.50 19.36
N LEU A 361 -10.99 -16.69 19.52
CA LEU A 361 -9.68 -16.95 18.91
C LEU A 361 -8.66 -17.35 19.97
N LYS A 362 -8.10 -18.55 19.82
CA LYS A 362 -7.02 -19.08 20.68
C LYS A 362 -5.68 -18.41 20.34
N LEU A 363 -5.51 -17.15 20.72
CA LEU A 363 -4.26 -16.40 20.60
C LEU A 363 -3.39 -16.58 21.83
N THR A 364 -2.07 -16.59 21.63
CA THR A 364 -1.10 -16.56 22.73
C THR A 364 -0.65 -15.13 23.06
N LEU A 365 -0.04 -14.90 24.22
CA LEU A 365 0.59 -13.60 24.55
C LEU A 365 1.60 -13.17 23.47
N LYS A 366 2.40 -14.13 22.98
CA LYS A 366 3.30 -13.94 21.85
C LYS A 366 2.57 -13.41 20.60
N ASP A 367 1.43 -14.00 20.24
CA ASP A 367 0.67 -13.59 19.06
C ASP A 367 0.14 -12.16 19.22
N GLY A 368 -0.44 -11.84 20.39
CA GLY A 368 -0.92 -10.50 20.73
C GLY A 368 0.20 -9.45 20.65
N PHE A 369 1.35 -9.72 21.27
CA PHE A 369 2.48 -8.77 21.25
C PHE A 369 3.05 -8.56 19.84
N LYS A 370 3.01 -9.59 18.99
CA LYS A 370 3.40 -9.45 17.58
C LYS A 370 2.41 -8.62 16.78
N ILE A 371 1.12 -8.71 17.08
CA ILE A 371 0.11 -7.82 16.47
C ILE A 371 0.41 -6.37 16.88
N PHE A 372 0.69 -6.13 18.16
CA PHE A 372 1.13 -4.82 18.64
C PHE A 372 2.36 -4.28 17.90
N ILE A 373 3.47 -5.04 17.84
CA ILE A 373 4.70 -4.61 17.14
C ILE A 373 4.42 -4.25 15.68
N LYS A 374 3.51 -4.96 15.02
CA LYS A 374 3.19 -4.70 13.61
C LYS A 374 2.33 -3.46 13.42
N LYS A 375 1.40 -3.18 14.33
CA LYS A 375 0.66 -1.92 14.35
C LYS A 375 1.62 -0.76 14.65
N LEU A 376 2.51 -0.95 15.63
CA LEU A 376 3.59 0.00 15.97
C LEU A 376 4.44 0.33 14.73
N ASN A 377 4.87 -0.67 13.94
CA ASN A 377 5.64 -0.45 12.70
C ASN A 377 4.92 0.36 11.61
N LYS A 378 3.60 0.55 11.69
CA LYS A 378 2.81 1.34 10.74
C LYS A 378 2.65 2.80 11.17
N ILE A 379 2.96 3.13 12.42
CA ILE A 379 2.87 4.50 12.91
C ILE A 379 3.96 5.32 12.21
N THR A 380 3.54 6.43 11.61
CA THR A 380 4.40 7.44 11.02
C THR A 380 4.09 8.77 11.68
N ILE A 381 5.12 9.51 12.07
CA ILE A 381 4.95 10.83 12.70
C ILE A 381 5.25 11.88 11.64
N ASP A 382 4.37 12.86 11.48
CA ASP A 382 4.58 13.94 10.51
C ASP A 382 5.87 14.70 10.80
N ASP A 383 6.72 14.85 9.77
CA ASP A 383 7.93 15.67 9.85
C ASP A 383 7.59 17.06 9.34
N ILE A 384 7.17 17.96 10.23
CA ILE A 384 6.85 19.34 9.88
C ILE A 384 8.16 20.13 9.74
N LYS A 385 8.94 19.81 8.69
CA LYS A 385 9.99 20.70 8.18
C LYS A 385 9.40 21.54 7.06
N SER A 386 9.40 22.86 7.24
CA SER A 386 8.78 23.85 6.36
C SER A 386 9.60 24.19 5.11
N GLY A 387 10.38 23.24 4.59
CA GLY A 387 11.12 23.40 3.34
C GLY A 387 10.18 23.74 2.18
N LYS A 388 10.68 24.46 1.16
CA LYS A 388 9.86 24.83 0.00
C LYS A 388 9.80 23.75 -1.07
N ILE A 389 10.80 22.87 -1.13
CA ILE A 389 10.94 21.87 -2.19
C ILE A 389 10.33 20.56 -1.70
N THR A 390 9.35 20.04 -2.42
CA THR A 390 8.65 18.83 -1.99
C THR A 390 9.45 17.58 -2.32
N VAL A 391 9.59 16.66 -1.37
CA VAL A 391 10.21 15.35 -1.54
C VAL A 391 9.16 14.26 -1.35
N MET A 392 8.96 13.42 -2.35
CA MET A 392 7.92 12.39 -2.34
C MET A 392 8.24 11.21 -3.27
N GLY A 393 7.44 10.16 -3.20
CA GLY A 393 7.44 9.09 -4.21
C GLY A 393 6.64 9.49 -5.45
N ILE A 394 6.60 8.61 -6.45
CA ILE A 394 5.89 8.86 -7.71
C ILE A 394 4.36 8.72 -7.59
N LEU A 395 3.84 8.04 -6.57
CA LEU A 395 2.39 7.84 -6.44
C LEU A 395 1.70 9.04 -5.79
N GLU A 396 2.47 9.80 -5.02
CA GLU A 396 2.09 11.02 -4.33
C GLU A 396 1.99 12.20 -5.31
N THR A 397 2.61 12.12 -6.49
CA THR A 397 2.53 13.18 -7.51
C THR A 397 1.19 13.20 -8.25
N ARG A 398 0.26 12.28 -7.95
CA ARG A 398 -1.03 12.21 -8.63
C ARG A 398 -1.80 13.51 -8.47
N TYR A 399 -2.30 14.05 -9.59
CA TYR A 399 -3.03 15.32 -9.65
C TYR A 399 -2.23 16.56 -9.19
N THR A 400 -0.92 16.44 -8.96
CA THR A 400 -0.05 17.58 -8.67
C THR A 400 0.68 18.04 -9.93
N LYS A 401 1.00 19.34 -9.99
CA LYS A 401 1.77 19.92 -11.10
C LYS A 401 3.03 20.57 -10.54
N TYR A 402 4.15 20.27 -11.16
CA TYR A 402 5.45 20.83 -10.82
C TYR A 402 6.13 21.31 -12.08
N ASP A 403 6.69 22.52 -12.02
CA ASP A 403 7.44 23.11 -13.12
C ASP A 403 8.85 22.51 -13.20
N GLY A 404 9.43 22.17 -12.04
CA GLY A 404 10.73 21.52 -11.92
C GLY A 404 10.61 20.13 -11.33
N VAL A 405 11.13 19.12 -12.03
CA VAL A 405 11.10 17.72 -11.55
C VAL A 405 12.52 17.17 -11.49
N ILE A 406 12.89 16.60 -10.36
CA ILE A 406 14.15 15.90 -10.17
C ILE A 406 13.84 14.44 -9.82
N VAL A 407 14.43 13.49 -10.54
CA VAL A 407 14.25 12.05 -10.27
C VAL A 407 15.61 11.41 -10.05
N VAL A 408 15.77 10.78 -8.89
CA VAL A 408 16.99 10.01 -8.55
C VAL A 408 16.74 8.51 -8.73
N ASP A 409 17.78 7.70 -8.64
CA ASP A 409 17.68 6.23 -8.65
C ASP A 409 16.92 5.67 -9.88
N PHE A 410 17.08 6.32 -11.04
CA PHE A 410 16.37 5.96 -12.27
C PHE A 410 17.02 4.77 -13.03
N ASN A 411 17.23 3.68 -12.29
CA ASN A 411 17.85 2.43 -12.76
C ASN A 411 16.80 1.35 -13.06
N ASP A 412 17.06 0.43 -14.00
CA ASP A 412 16.15 -0.65 -14.44
C ASP A 412 15.66 -1.59 -13.32
N ASN A 413 16.42 -1.69 -12.22
CA ASN A 413 16.08 -2.50 -11.05
C ASN A 413 15.17 -1.77 -10.04
N ILE A 414 15.05 -0.44 -10.15
CA ILE A 414 14.24 0.41 -9.26
C ILE A 414 13.03 0.98 -10.01
N VAL A 415 13.21 1.39 -11.26
CA VAL A 415 12.20 1.98 -12.13
C VAL A 415 12.13 1.21 -13.47
N PRO A 416 10.94 0.75 -13.88
CA PRO A 416 9.74 0.60 -13.07
C PRO A 416 9.93 -0.45 -11.97
N LYS A 417 9.24 -0.26 -10.85
CA LYS A 417 9.29 -1.14 -9.69
C LYS A 417 8.70 -2.50 -10.05
N LYS A 418 9.56 -3.48 -10.26
CA LYS A 418 9.15 -4.85 -10.56
C LYS A 418 8.41 -5.43 -9.35
N SER A 419 7.15 -5.78 -9.55
CA SER A 419 6.30 -6.33 -8.51
C SER A 419 6.37 -7.85 -8.50
N VAL A 420 7.08 -8.44 -7.53
CA VAL A 420 7.11 -9.89 -7.27
C VAL A 420 5.81 -10.35 -6.59
N LYS A 421 4.66 -10.04 -7.19
CA LYS A 421 3.32 -10.40 -6.66
C LYS A 421 2.81 -11.74 -7.18
N ASP A 422 3.40 -12.27 -8.24
CA ASP A 422 2.90 -13.46 -8.94
C ASP A 422 3.47 -14.73 -8.28
N LYS A 423 3.04 -15.02 -7.04
CA LYS A 423 3.50 -16.19 -6.26
C LYS A 423 2.81 -17.49 -6.67
N PHE A 424 1.51 -17.44 -6.98
CA PHE A 424 0.68 -18.65 -7.11
C PHE A 424 0.44 -19.11 -8.55
N ILE A 425 0.41 -18.17 -9.51
CA ILE A 425 0.17 -18.44 -10.93
C ILE A 425 1.10 -17.59 -11.79
N SER A 426 1.40 -18.08 -13.00
CA SER A 426 2.24 -17.35 -13.97
C SER A 426 1.53 -16.13 -14.55
N SER A 427 2.31 -15.18 -15.07
CA SER A 427 1.76 -14.03 -15.81
C SER A 427 1.01 -14.45 -17.09
N ASN A 428 1.31 -15.62 -17.67
CA ASN A 428 0.57 -16.15 -18.82
C ASN A 428 -0.85 -16.55 -18.43
N VAL A 429 -1.03 -17.32 -17.35
CA VAL A 429 -2.36 -17.69 -16.84
C VAL A 429 -3.16 -16.43 -16.52
N LYS A 430 -2.54 -15.45 -15.84
CA LYS A 430 -3.18 -14.14 -15.58
C LYS A 430 -3.66 -13.44 -16.85
N LYS A 431 -2.79 -13.38 -17.87
CA LYS A 431 -3.10 -12.72 -19.14
C LYS A 431 -4.32 -13.37 -19.82
N TYR A 432 -4.38 -14.70 -19.89
CA TYR A 432 -5.51 -15.40 -20.50
C TYR A 432 -6.80 -15.27 -19.69
N SER A 433 -6.71 -15.08 -18.37
CA SER A 433 -7.85 -14.82 -17.49
C SER A 433 -8.22 -13.32 -17.36
N ASN A 434 -7.60 -12.43 -18.14
CA ASN A 434 -7.76 -10.96 -18.08
C ASN A 434 -7.41 -10.31 -16.73
N LEU A 435 -6.64 -10.99 -15.89
CA LEU A 435 -6.15 -10.44 -14.62
C LEU A 435 -4.98 -9.47 -14.83
N PRO A 436 -4.82 -8.45 -13.96
CA PRO A 436 -3.69 -7.52 -14.00
C PRO A 436 -2.31 -8.21 -13.94
N THR A 437 -1.51 -7.99 -14.97
CA THR A 437 -0.16 -8.57 -15.09
C THR A 437 0.93 -7.65 -14.50
N SER A 438 2.16 -8.16 -14.43
CA SER A 438 3.33 -7.33 -14.12
C SER A 438 3.50 -6.17 -15.11
N ILE A 439 3.26 -6.41 -16.39
CA ILE A 439 3.34 -5.43 -17.46
C ILE A 439 2.34 -4.29 -17.24
N ASP A 440 1.12 -4.59 -16.83
CA ASP A 440 0.10 -3.57 -16.55
C ASP A 440 0.53 -2.64 -15.39
N ARG A 441 1.17 -3.20 -14.36
CA ARG A 441 1.72 -2.43 -13.23
C ARG A 441 2.90 -1.56 -13.64
N GLU A 442 3.79 -2.07 -14.48
CA GLU A 442 4.89 -1.28 -15.04
C GLU A 442 4.37 -0.15 -15.92
N ASN A 443 3.38 -0.42 -16.78
CA ASN A 443 2.73 0.59 -17.60
C ASN A 443 2.05 1.66 -16.75
N LEU A 444 1.41 1.30 -15.64
CA LEU A 444 0.84 2.26 -14.71
C LEU A 444 1.90 3.22 -14.15
N GLN A 445 3.07 2.71 -13.80
CA GLN A 445 4.13 3.57 -13.30
C GLN A 445 4.73 4.46 -14.41
N LYS A 446 4.88 3.91 -15.62
CA LYS A 446 5.28 4.69 -16.82
C LYS A 446 4.27 5.79 -17.14
N TYR A 447 2.97 5.53 -16.93
CA TYR A 447 1.92 6.53 -17.04
C TYR A 447 2.16 7.70 -16.08
N TYR A 448 2.44 7.42 -14.79
CA TYR A 448 2.68 8.48 -13.81
C TYR A 448 3.93 9.31 -14.13
N TYR A 449 5.05 8.68 -14.49
CA TYR A 449 6.24 9.41 -14.90
C TYR A 449 6.01 10.25 -16.16
N LYS A 450 5.35 9.70 -17.18
CA LYS A 450 5.04 10.43 -18.41
C LYS A 450 4.20 11.67 -18.10
N LYS A 451 3.14 11.51 -17.28
CA LYS A 451 2.28 12.62 -16.87
C LYS A 451 3.05 13.67 -16.07
N LEU A 452 3.93 13.26 -15.16
CA LEU A 452 4.75 14.16 -14.38
C LEU A 452 5.71 14.98 -15.28
N PHE A 453 6.39 14.31 -16.21
CA PHE A 453 7.34 14.96 -17.12
C PHE A 453 6.66 15.87 -18.14
N ASP A 454 5.50 15.49 -18.68
CA ASP A 454 4.76 16.31 -19.65
C ASP A 454 4.27 17.64 -19.06
N ASN A 455 4.03 17.66 -17.75
CA ASN A 455 3.60 18.87 -17.04
C ASN A 455 4.77 19.75 -16.56
N ALA A 456 6.01 19.28 -16.68
CA ALA A 456 7.19 19.99 -16.22
C ALA A 456 7.81 20.85 -17.33
N LYS A 457 8.50 21.93 -16.91
CA LYS A 457 9.33 22.77 -17.78
C LYS A 457 10.76 22.26 -17.83
N GLU A 458 11.27 21.80 -16.68
CA GLU A 458 12.62 21.24 -16.55
C GLU A 458 12.61 19.91 -15.79
N VAL A 459 13.29 18.90 -16.33
CA VAL A 459 13.42 17.57 -15.73
C VAL A 459 14.90 17.19 -15.61
N TYR A 460 15.34 16.83 -14.40
CA TYR A 460 16.70 16.33 -14.18
C TYR A 460 16.62 14.92 -13.62
N ILE A 461 17.29 13.97 -14.28
CA ILE A 461 17.24 12.55 -13.93
C ILE A 461 18.65 12.11 -13.54
N SER A 462 18.81 11.31 -12.49
CA SER A 462 20.06 10.58 -12.25
C SER A 462 19.86 9.09 -12.10
N TYR A 463 20.90 8.36 -12.52
CA TYR A 463 21.02 6.92 -12.33
C TYR A 463 22.43 6.55 -11.87
N VAL A 464 22.54 5.42 -11.18
CA VAL A 464 23.82 4.89 -10.70
C VAL A 464 24.34 3.87 -11.70
N THR A 465 25.57 4.04 -12.20
CA THR A 465 26.22 3.02 -13.04
C THR A 465 27.15 2.15 -12.20
N ASN A 466 26.93 0.84 -12.25
CA ASN A 466 27.92 -0.16 -11.85
C ASN A 466 27.69 -1.46 -12.65
N LYS A 467 28.44 -2.53 -12.39
CA LYS A 467 28.31 -3.80 -13.12
C LYS A 467 26.90 -4.43 -13.07
N GLU A 468 26.09 -4.07 -12.08
CA GLU A 468 24.76 -4.65 -11.82
C GLU A 468 23.60 -3.69 -12.17
N ASN A 469 23.89 -2.40 -12.35
CA ASN A 469 22.90 -1.35 -12.53
C ASN A 469 23.01 -0.73 -13.93
N THR A 470 21.91 -0.79 -14.68
CA THR A 470 21.73 -0.09 -15.95
C THR A 470 20.72 1.05 -15.80
N ILE A 471 20.80 2.04 -16.68
CA ILE A 471 19.78 3.09 -16.80
C ILE A 471 18.40 2.47 -17.11
N SER A 472 17.34 3.03 -16.54
CA SER A 472 15.96 2.61 -16.80
C SER A 472 15.56 2.85 -18.27
N ARG A 473 14.91 1.86 -18.91
CA ARG A 473 14.48 1.89 -20.32
C ARG A 473 13.07 2.44 -20.60
#